data_AF-A0A135WKU1-F1
#
_entry.id   AF-A0A135WKU1-F1
#
_cell.length_a   1.000
_cell.length_b   1.000
_cell.length_c   1.000
_cell.angle_alpha   90.00
_cell.angle_beta   90.00
_cell.angle_gamma   90.00
#
_symmetry.space_group_name_H-M   'P 1'
#
loop_
_entity.id
_entity.type
_entity.pdbx_description
1 polymer ?
#
loop_
_entity_poly.entity_id
_entity_poly.type
_entity_poly.pdbx_seq_one_letter_code
_entity_poly.pdbx_strand_id
1 'polypeptide(L)'
;MKKILAIIGTAVASFAYSQGTIIVNNYSKFDFYGFLMATNSTSGCYPRVGNDGVIVVPAESHMGNGLELMYKDYMGQFSSSLYPTANWVVTLNPTSSSIMAWNNVNLSPGGTIATTTKWYATKFDMMDAGTTNSNTENFRANMNIANACGAGINDYFVTPSGNNSAEMFTISNITYLQLY
;
A
#
# COMPACT_ATOMS: atom_id res chain seq x y z
N MET A 1 -4.66 42.86 1.35
CA MET A 1 -4.18 41.68 2.13
C MET A 1 -5.14 40.47 2.10
N LYS A 2 -6.47 40.65 2.03
CA LYS A 2 -7.42 39.51 2.00
C LYS A 2 -7.35 38.60 0.76
N LYS A 3 -6.84 39.10 -0.38
CA LYS A 3 -6.75 38.34 -1.64
C LYS A 3 -5.57 37.35 -1.69
N ILE A 4 -4.51 37.59 -0.92
CA ILE A 4 -3.31 36.74 -0.93
C ILE A 4 -3.54 35.46 -0.11
N LEU A 5 -4.26 35.54 1.01
CA LEU A 5 -4.65 34.36 1.80
C LEU A 5 -5.53 33.38 1.03
N ALA A 6 -6.41 33.89 0.15
CA ALA A 6 -7.24 33.02 -0.69
C ALA A 6 -6.42 32.24 -1.73
N ILE A 7 -5.37 32.85 -2.31
CA ILE A 7 -4.51 32.21 -3.32
C ILE A 7 -3.58 31.17 -2.69
N ILE A 8 -3.06 31.43 -1.49
CA ILE A 8 -2.28 30.44 -0.74
C ILE A 8 -3.19 29.28 -0.29
N GLY A 9 -4.41 29.58 0.13
CA GLY A 9 -5.41 28.57 0.52
C GLY A 9 -5.79 27.61 -0.61
N THR A 10 -5.94 28.11 -1.86
CA THR A 10 -6.19 27.24 -3.01
C THR A 10 -4.94 26.48 -3.47
N ALA A 11 -3.75 27.07 -3.39
CA ALA A 11 -2.51 26.38 -3.77
C ALA A 11 -2.15 25.20 -2.84
N VAL A 12 -2.48 25.29 -1.55
CA VAL A 12 -2.27 24.18 -0.59
C VAL A 12 -3.30 23.06 -0.78
N ALA A 13 -4.51 23.38 -1.26
CA ALA A 13 -5.53 22.39 -1.59
C ALA A 13 -5.23 21.60 -2.89
N SER A 14 -4.32 22.10 -3.75
CA SER A 14 -3.95 21.45 -5.01
C SER A 14 -3.03 20.24 -4.86
N PHE A 15 -2.48 19.98 -3.66
CA PHE A 15 -1.61 18.82 -3.41
C PHE A 15 -2.40 17.56 -3.00
N ALA A 16 -3.73 17.58 -3.07
CA ALA A 16 -4.58 16.45 -2.72
C ALA A 16 -4.58 15.29 -3.74
N TYR A 17 -3.87 15.40 -4.88
CA TYR A 17 -3.81 14.38 -5.92
C TYR A 17 -2.66 13.38 -5.72
N SER A 18 -2.51 12.88 -4.49
CA SER A 18 -1.60 11.76 -4.21
C SER A 18 -2.33 10.43 -4.38
N GLN A 19 -1.56 9.40 -4.72
CA GLN A 19 -1.88 7.98 -4.64
C GLN A 19 -2.64 7.58 -3.36
N GLY A 20 -2.46 8.36 -2.30
CA GLY A 20 -2.97 8.09 -0.98
C GLY A 20 -1.96 7.30 -0.16
N THR A 21 -2.16 7.35 1.15
CA THR A 21 -1.29 6.64 2.08
C THR A 21 -1.75 5.19 2.19
N ILE A 22 -0.82 4.24 2.28
CA ILE A 22 -1.10 2.92 2.82
C ILE A 22 -0.40 2.76 4.16
N ILE A 23 -1.14 2.20 5.12
CA ILE A 23 -0.63 1.81 6.43
C ILE A 23 -0.91 0.33 6.62
N VAL A 24 0.13 -0.45 6.90
CA VAL A 24 0.00 -1.84 7.31
C VAL A 24 0.36 -1.93 8.79
N ASN A 25 -0.60 -2.37 9.59
CA ASN A 25 -0.40 -2.67 11.00
C ASN A 25 -0.41 -4.18 11.19
N ASN A 26 0.59 -4.67 11.90
CA ASN A 26 0.66 -6.04 12.35
C ASN A 26 0.54 -6.09 13.87
N TYR A 27 -0.63 -6.52 14.35
CA TYR A 27 -0.93 -6.78 15.75
C TYR A 27 -0.70 -8.24 16.15
N SER A 28 -0.18 -9.05 15.24
CA SER A 28 0.12 -10.44 15.50
C SER A 28 1.57 -10.63 15.97
N LYS A 29 1.80 -11.79 16.58
CA LYS A 29 3.13 -12.29 16.93
C LYS A 29 3.94 -12.87 15.74
N PHE A 30 3.44 -12.74 14.50
CA PHE A 30 4.03 -13.35 13.30
C PHE A 30 4.59 -12.30 12.35
N ASP A 31 5.52 -12.68 11.48
CA ASP A 31 6.00 -11.81 10.42
C ASP A 31 5.15 -12.01 9.16
N PHE A 32 4.87 -10.94 8.43
CA PHE A 32 4.17 -11.01 7.15
C PHE A 32 5.07 -10.61 5.99
N TYR A 33 5.13 -11.49 5.01
CA TYR A 33 5.94 -11.36 3.81
C TYR A 33 5.01 -11.14 2.63
N GLY A 34 5.18 -10.04 1.90
CA GLY A 34 4.23 -9.76 0.84
C GLY A 34 4.48 -8.59 -0.08
N PHE A 35 3.39 -8.26 -0.78
CA PHE A 35 3.34 -7.23 -1.80
C PHE A 35 2.13 -6.33 -1.59
N LEU A 36 2.36 -5.06 -1.85
CA LEU A 36 1.36 -4.00 -1.91
C LEU A 36 1.15 -3.62 -3.35
N MET A 37 -0.09 -3.42 -3.75
CA MET A 37 -0.44 -3.09 -5.12
C MET A 37 -1.38 -1.88 -5.16
N ALA A 38 -1.04 -0.96 -6.04
CA ALA A 38 -1.85 0.16 -6.46
C ALA A 38 -2.24 0.02 -7.93
N THR A 39 -3.39 0.57 -8.31
CA THR A 39 -3.87 0.55 -9.70
C THR A 39 -4.66 1.79 -10.01
N ASN A 40 -4.98 1.98 -11.30
CA ASN A 40 -5.81 3.07 -11.78
C ASN A 40 -7.06 3.26 -10.90
N SER A 41 -7.27 4.50 -10.51
CA SER A 41 -8.32 4.92 -9.58
C SER A 41 -9.61 5.36 -10.27
N THR A 42 -9.60 5.54 -11.60
CA THR A 42 -10.73 6.10 -12.36
C THR A 42 -11.28 5.13 -13.40
N SER A 43 -10.43 4.43 -14.15
CA SER A 43 -10.90 3.45 -15.14
C SER A 43 -9.85 2.39 -15.48
N GLY A 44 -10.30 1.14 -15.62
CA GLY A 44 -9.47 0.04 -16.08
C GLY A 44 -8.41 -0.39 -15.06
N CYS A 45 -7.54 -1.30 -15.51
CA CYS A 45 -6.55 -1.96 -14.66
C CYS A 45 -5.16 -1.39 -14.75
N TYR A 46 -4.92 -0.33 -15.51
CA TYR A 46 -3.58 0.21 -15.73
C TYR A 46 -3.56 1.74 -15.62
N PRO A 47 -2.51 2.35 -15.06
CA PRO A 47 -1.28 1.71 -14.59
C PRO A 47 -1.48 0.89 -13.30
N ARG A 48 -0.66 -0.15 -13.11
CA ARG A 48 -0.48 -0.86 -11.83
C ARG A 48 0.92 -0.63 -11.30
N VAL A 49 1.04 -0.52 -10.00
CA VAL A 49 2.31 -0.36 -9.31
C VAL A 49 2.36 -1.32 -8.15
N GLY A 50 3.46 -2.04 -8.00
CA GLY A 50 3.75 -2.86 -6.83
C GLY A 50 5.22 -2.79 -6.45
N ASN A 51 5.55 -3.20 -5.24
CA ASN A 51 6.95 -3.34 -4.82
C ASN A 51 7.68 -4.40 -5.64
N ASP A 52 8.94 -4.14 -5.99
CA ASP A 52 9.79 -5.02 -6.80
C ASP A 52 10.24 -6.30 -6.06
N GLY A 53 10.42 -6.20 -4.74
CA GLY A 53 10.79 -7.32 -3.88
C GLY A 53 9.86 -7.44 -2.69
N VAL A 54 9.79 -8.62 -2.09
CA VAL A 54 8.95 -8.92 -0.92
C VAL A 54 9.23 -7.94 0.22
N ILE A 55 8.17 -7.33 0.75
CA ILE A 55 8.24 -6.53 1.98
C ILE A 55 8.02 -7.45 3.18
N VAL A 56 8.81 -7.25 4.22
CA VAL A 56 8.62 -7.90 5.52
C VAL A 56 8.02 -6.90 6.48
N VAL A 57 6.86 -7.23 7.05
CA VAL A 57 6.18 -6.50 8.11
C VAL A 57 6.32 -7.35 9.38
N PRO A 58 7.28 -7.03 10.27
CA PRO A 58 7.59 -7.84 11.45
C PRO A 58 6.42 -7.98 12.41
N ALA A 59 6.46 -8.99 13.28
CA ALA A 59 5.55 -9.11 14.41
C ALA A 59 5.43 -7.80 15.22
N GLU A 60 4.22 -7.51 15.70
CA GLU A 60 3.92 -6.34 16.54
C GLU A 60 4.33 -4.99 15.90
N SER A 61 4.34 -4.87 14.57
CA SER A 61 4.70 -3.62 13.87
C SER A 61 3.46 -2.79 13.51
N HIS A 62 3.07 -1.86 14.38
CA HIS A 62 1.79 -1.15 14.24
C HIS A 62 1.82 0.29 14.80
N MET A 63 0.83 1.10 14.43
CA MET A 63 0.76 2.51 14.85
C MET A 63 0.74 2.71 16.37
N GLY A 64 0.26 1.73 17.14
CA GLY A 64 0.24 1.80 18.61
C GLY A 64 1.63 1.87 19.26
N ASN A 65 2.69 1.45 18.55
CA ASN A 65 4.08 1.52 19.00
C ASN A 65 4.99 2.27 18.01
N GLY A 66 4.42 2.85 16.95
CA GLY A 66 5.14 3.64 15.94
C GLY A 66 6.04 2.81 15.02
N LEU A 67 5.78 1.50 14.90
CA LEU A 67 6.54 0.60 14.05
C LEU A 67 5.76 0.18 12.79
N GLU A 68 4.63 0.82 12.47
CA GLU A 68 3.85 0.46 11.29
C GLU A 68 4.62 0.61 9.98
N LEU A 69 4.26 -0.20 8.99
CA LEU A 69 4.61 0.14 7.62
C LEU A 69 3.70 1.26 7.15
N MET A 70 4.29 2.41 6.83
CA MET A 70 3.58 3.54 6.23
C MET A 70 4.25 3.99 4.95
N TYR A 71 3.51 3.96 3.84
CA TYR A 71 3.91 4.62 2.59
C TYR A 71 2.95 5.77 2.31
N LYS A 72 3.42 7.00 2.48
CA LYS A 72 2.64 8.23 2.20
C LYS A 72 2.37 8.44 0.71
N ASP A 73 3.37 8.07 -0.09
CA ASP A 73 3.37 8.02 -1.54
C ASP A 73 4.58 7.18 -2.00
N TYR A 74 4.69 6.86 -3.29
CA TYR A 74 5.78 6.04 -3.85
C TYR A 74 7.19 6.57 -3.57
N MET A 75 7.37 7.89 -3.50
CA MET A 75 8.67 8.55 -3.42
C MET A 75 9.01 8.89 -1.96
N GLY A 76 8.13 9.58 -1.25
CA GLY A 76 8.29 10.02 0.13
C GLY A 76 8.48 8.86 1.11
N GLN A 77 7.94 7.68 0.82
CA GLN A 77 8.16 6.50 1.65
C GLN A 77 9.63 6.10 1.79
N PHE A 78 10.47 6.38 0.79
CA PHE A 78 11.88 5.98 0.81
C PHE A 78 12.67 6.64 1.96
N SER A 79 12.29 7.85 2.35
CA SER A 79 12.94 8.59 3.44
C SER A 79 12.13 8.60 4.74
N SER A 80 10.83 8.26 4.71
CA SER A 80 9.96 8.35 5.88
C SER A 80 9.49 7.02 6.43
N SER A 81 9.54 5.93 5.67
CA SER A 81 9.08 4.62 6.10
C SER A 81 10.20 3.85 6.81
N LEU A 82 9.83 3.04 7.80
CA LEU A 82 10.72 2.04 8.38
C LEU A 82 11.02 0.87 7.43
N TYR A 83 10.23 0.76 6.34
CA TYR A 83 10.27 -0.34 5.38
C TYR A 83 10.46 0.17 3.95
N PRO A 84 11.53 0.94 3.65
CA PRO A 84 11.63 1.65 2.39
C PRO A 84 11.74 0.70 1.19
N THR A 85 11.01 1.03 0.11
CA THR A 85 11.13 0.38 -1.19
C THR A 85 11.96 1.26 -2.15
N ALA A 86 13.05 0.72 -2.69
CA ALA A 86 13.88 1.47 -3.65
C ALA A 86 13.32 1.47 -5.08
N ASN A 87 12.52 0.45 -5.43
CA ASN A 87 12.08 0.19 -6.78
C ASN A 87 10.62 -0.25 -6.82
N TRP A 88 9.91 0.23 -7.82
CA TRP A 88 8.52 -0.11 -8.09
C TRP A 88 8.41 -0.82 -9.43
N VAL A 89 7.70 -1.95 -9.45
CA VAL A 89 7.26 -2.60 -10.67
C VAL A 89 6.05 -1.84 -11.17
N VAL A 90 6.21 -1.16 -12.30
CA VAL A 90 5.15 -0.41 -12.97
C VAL A 90 4.70 -1.17 -14.20
N THR A 91 3.41 -1.46 -14.27
CA THR A 91 2.78 -2.11 -15.42
C THR A 91 1.82 -1.13 -16.06
N LEU A 92 2.08 -0.72 -17.31
CA LEU A 92 1.27 0.30 -18.01
C LEU A 92 0.23 -0.32 -18.95
N ASN A 93 0.39 -1.60 -19.31
CA ASN A 93 -0.51 -2.34 -20.18
C ASN A 93 -0.40 -3.85 -19.90
N PRO A 94 -1.26 -4.71 -20.46
CA PRO A 94 -1.26 -6.14 -20.19
C PRO A 94 0.02 -6.91 -20.53
N THR A 95 0.88 -6.36 -21.38
CA THR A 95 2.01 -7.10 -21.95
C THR A 95 3.37 -6.56 -21.50
N SER A 96 3.41 -5.49 -20.70
CA SER A 96 4.66 -4.80 -20.38
C SER A 96 4.69 -4.25 -18.96
N SER A 97 5.75 -4.61 -18.25
CA SER A 97 6.14 -4.07 -16.96
C SER A 97 7.56 -3.52 -17.03
N SER A 98 7.86 -2.50 -16.24
CA SER A 98 9.19 -1.93 -16.08
C SER A 98 9.47 -1.63 -14.62
N ILE A 99 10.75 -1.64 -14.24
CA ILE A 99 11.17 -1.20 -12.92
C ILE A 99 11.42 0.31 -12.97
N MET A 100 10.81 1.04 -12.04
CA MET A 100 11.04 2.46 -11.83
C MET A 100 11.61 2.67 -10.43
N ALA A 101 12.73 3.37 -10.34
CA ALA A 101 13.28 3.79 -9.05
C ALA A 101 12.29 4.70 -8.31
N TRP A 102 12.31 4.66 -6.98
CA TRP A 102 11.43 5.44 -6.09
C TRP A 102 11.41 6.95 -6.39
N ASN A 103 12.50 7.49 -6.94
CA ASN A 103 12.66 8.91 -7.27
C ASN A 103 12.31 9.25 -8.74
N ASN A 104 11.66 8.34 -9.48
CA ASN A 104 11.19 8.62 -10.83
C ASN A 104 10.12 9.73 -10.81
N VAL A 105 10.20 10.71 -11.73
CA VAL A 105 9.27 11.84 -11.81
C VAL A 105 7.80 11.44 -12.03
N ASN A 106 7.54 10.27 -12.61
CA ASN A 106 6.16 9.77 -12.74
C ASN A 106 5.58 9.27 -11.41
N LEU A 107 6.45 8.88 -10.47
CA LEU A 107 6.11 8.38 -9.14
C LEU A 107 6.16 9.46 -8.05
N SER A 108 6.79 10.61 -8.32
CA SER A 108 6.79 11.73 -7.37
C SER A 108 5.37 12.22 -7.11
N PRO A 109 5.10 12.87 -5.95
CA PRO A 109 3.83 13.55 -5.72
C PRO A 109 3.49 14.49 -6.89
N GLY A 110 2.31 14.31 -7.49
CA GLY A 110 1.89 15.05 -8.70
C GLY A 110 2.33 14.43 -10.04
N GLY A 111 3.16 13.39 -10.04
CA GLY A 111 3.54 12.63 -11.22
C GLY A 111 2.36 11.85 -11.82
N THR A 112 2.42 11.52 -13.10
CA THR A 112 1.28 10.90 -13.82
C THR A 112 0.84 9.57 -13.22
N ILE A 113 1.77 8.73 -12.75
CA ILE A 113 1.41 7.45 -12.12
C ILE A 113 0.88 7.70 -10.70
N ALA A 114 1.55 8.54 -9.91
CA ALA A 114 1.12 8.87 -8.56
C ALA A 114 -0.30 9.47 -8.50
N THR A 115 -0.66 10.32 -9.46
CA THR A 115 -1.96 11.01 -9.51
C THR A 115 -3.10 10.15 -10.05
N THR A 116 -2.79 9.05 -10.74
CA THR A 116 -3.81 8.20 -11.38
C THR A 116 -4.02 6.87 -10.66
N THR A 117 -3.13 6.49 -9.75
CA THR A 117 -3.21 5.21 -9.03
C THR A 117 -3.68 5.37 -7.59
N LYS A 118 -4.24 4.32 -7.01
CA LYS A 118 -4.54 4.19 -5.57
C LYS A 118 -4.24 2.78 -5.10
N TRP A 119 -3.81 2.64 -3.84
CA TRP A 119 -3.66 1.35 -3.17
C TRP A 119 -4.99 0.60 -3.19
N TYR A 120 -4.96 -0.68 -3.55
CA TYR A 120 -6.20 -1.44 -3.69
C TYR A 120 -6.09 -2.91 -3.31
N ALA A 121 -4.90 -3.50 -3.40
CA ALA A 121 -4.73 -4.93 -3.16
C ALA A 121 -3.41 -5.22 -2.46
N THR A 122 -3.39 -6.33 -1.74
CA THR A 122 -2.22 -6.85 -1.07
C THR A 122 -2.16 -8.35 -1.23
N LYS A 123 -0.95 -8.89 -1.09
CA LYS A 123 -0.72 -10.32 -0.98
C LYS A 123 0.28 -10.54 0.14
N PHE A 124 -0.13 -11.19 1.22
CA PHE A 124 0.75 -11.48 2.34
C PHE A 124 0.64 -12.94 2.79
N ASP A 125 1.79 -13.50 3.09
CA ASP A 125 1.96 -14.82 3.68
C ASP A 125 2.55 -14.66 5.09
N MET A 126 2.01 -15.43 6.04
CA MET A 126 2.45 -15.40 7.44
C MET A 126 3.58 -16.40 7.70
N MET A 127 4.61 -15.93 8.40
CA MET A 127 5.79 -16.69 8.78
C MET A 127 5.98 -16.67 10.30
N ASP A 128 6.62 -17.71 10.84
CA ASP A 128 7.09 -17.66 12.22
C ASP A 128 8.09 -16.51 12.39
N ALA A 129 7.92 -15.72 13.45
CA ALA A 129 8.66 -14.48 13.66
C ALA A 129 10.19 -14.67 13.61
N GLY A 130 10.87 -13.80 12.87
CA GLY A 130 12.32 -13.84 12.67
C GLY A 130 12.78 -14.98 11.75
N THR A 131 11.87 -15.69 11.08
CA THR A 131 12.19 -16.82 10.20
C THR A 131 11.52 -16.69 8.83
N THR A 132 11.84 -17.62 7.94
CA THR A 132 11.17 -17.81 6.63
C THR A 132 10.28 -19.06 6.61
N ASN A 133 10.04 -19.66 7.78
CA ASN A 133 9.20 -20.84 7.89
C ASN A 133 7.73 -20.41 7.88
N SER A 134 6.94 -21.01 6.98
CA SER A 134 5.49 -20.81 7.00
C SER A 134 4.92 -21.31 8.33
N ASN A 135 4.08 -20.49 8.94
CA ASN A 135 3.36 -20.91 10.13
C ASN A 135 2.30 -21.98 9.78
N THR A 136 2.03 -22.88 10.73
CA THR A 136 1.07 -23.98 10.58
C THR A 136 -0.37 -23.55 10.30
N GLU A 137 -0.73 -22.31 10.64
CA GLU A 137 -2.05 -21.76 10.36
C GLU A 137 -2.28 -21.40 8.88
N ASN A 138 -1.23 -21.41 8.06
CA ASN A 138 -1.29 -21.24 6.61
C ASN A 138 -2.04 -19.97 6.15
N PHE A 139 -1.88 -18.86 6.88
CA PHE A 139 -2.37 -17.57 6.40
C PHE A 139 -1.64 -17.20 5.10
N ARG A 140 -2.42 -17.07 4.01
CA ARG A 140 -1.98 -16.65 2.67
C ARG A 140 -3.11 -15.87 2.02
N ALA A 141 -3.14 -14.57 2.24
CA ALA A 141 -4.28 -13.73 1.86
C ALA A 141 -3.94 -12.85 0.65
N ASN A 142 -4.75 -12.99 -0.40
CA ASN A 142 -4.87 -11.97 -1.44
C ASN A 142 -6.06 -11.10 -1.08
N MET A 143 -5.81 -9.90 -0.59
CA MET A 143 -6.87 -8.99 -0.16
C MET A 143 -7.02 -7.85 -1.15
N ASN A 144 -8.23 -7.35 -1.28
CA ASN A 144 -8.49 -6.15 -2.06
C ASN A 144 -9.76 -5.43 -1.64
N ILE A 145 -9.74 -4.12 -1.84
CA ILE A 145 -10.91 -3.24 -1.75
C ILE A 145 -11.41 -2.89 -3.15
N ALA A 146 -12.64 -2.38 -3.21
CA ALA A 146 -13.26 -1.97 -4.47
C ALA A 146 -12.40 -0.99 -5.25
N ASN A 147 -12.28 -1.19 -6.57
CA ASN A 147 -11.55 -0.29 -7.45
C ASN A 147 -12.13 -0.26 -8.88
N ALA A 148 -11.54 0.57 -9.74
CA ALA A 148 -11.94 0.71 -11.14
C ALA A 148 -11.52 -0.45 -12.05
N CYS A 149 -10.62 -1.32 -11.59
CA CYS A 149 -10.14 -2.50 -12.33
C CYS A 149 -11.07 -3.70 -12.18
N GLY A 150 -11.80 -3.81 -11.07
CA GLY A 150 -12.75 -4.88 -10.81
C GLY A 150 -13.56 -4.63 -9.54
N ALA A 151 -14.82 -5.07 -9.56
CA ALA A 151 -15.75 -4.89 -8.45
C ALA A 151 -15.65 -5.98 -7.36
N GLY A 152 -14.78 -6.98 -7.52
CA GLY A 152 -14.59 -8.03 -6.51
C GLY A 152 -13.88 -7.47 -5.28
N ILE A 153 -14.45 -7.70 -4.11
CA ILE A 153 -13.94 -7.25 -2.81
C ILE A 153 -13.62 -8.49 -1.97
N ASN A 154 -12.38 -8.56 -1.50
CA ASN A 154 -11.88 -9.53 -0.51
C ASN A 154 -11.16 -8.71 0.56
N ASP A 155 -11.93 -7.91 1.29
CA ASP A 155 -11.45 -6.97 2.31
C ASP A 155 -11.32 -7.60 3.69
N TYR A 156 -11.72 -8.87 3.84
CA TYR A 156 -11.59 -9.66 5.05
C TYR A 156 -11.02 -11.04 4.73
N PHE A 157 -10.11 -11.52 5.58
CA PHE A 157 -9.61 -12.89 5.56
C PHE A 157 -9.49 -13.41 6.98
N VAL A 158 -9.77 -14.70 7.18
CA VAL A 158 -9.54 -15.40 8.44
C VAL A 158 -8.93 -16.77 8.14
N THR A 159 -7.98 -17.19 8.97
CA THR A 159 -7.41 -18.54 8.86
C THR A 159 -8.48 -19.60 9.15
N PRO A 160 -8.33 -20.84 8.66
CA PRO A 160 -9.28 -21.92 8.97
C PRO A 160 -9.45 -22.20 10.47
N SER A 161 -8.42 -21.90 11.29
CA SER A 161 -8.47 -22.01 12.74
C SER A 161 -9.31 -20.91 13.41
N GLY A 162 -9.50 -19.76 12.75
CA GLY A 162 -10.12 -18.57 13.33
C GLY A 162 -9.20 -17.73 14.21
N ASN A 163 -7.92 -18.10 14.37
CA ASN A 163 -7.02 -17.43 15.32
C ASN A 163 -6.35 -16.18 14.76
N ASN A 164 -6.17 -16.10 13.43
CA ASN A 164 -5.53 -14.98 12.76
C ASN A 164 -6.43 -14.47 11.64
N SER A 165 -6.40 -13.17 11.43
CA SER A 165 -7.28 -12.51 10.47
C SER A 165 -6.62 -11.28 9.87
N ALA A 166 -7.21 -10.79 8.80
CA ALA A 166 -6.81 -9.54 8.22
C ALA A 166 -8.00 -8.77 7.69
N GLU A 167 -7.92 -7.44 7.79
CA GLU A 167 -8.93 -6.52 7.31
C GLU A 167 -8.29 -5.40 6.50
N MET A 168 -8.87 -5.08 5.34
CA MET A 168 -8.39 -4.02 4.46
C MET A 168 -9.51 -3.02 4.20
N PHE A 169 -9.28 -1.75 4.50
CA PHE A 169 -10.31 -0.72 4.31
C PHE A 169 -9.70 0.65 4.04
N THR A 170 -10.52 1.59 3.58
CA THR A 170 -10.09 2.97 3.34
C THR A 170 -10.89 3.94 4.18
N ILE A 171 -10.19 4.83 4.87
CA ILE A 171 -10.77 6.01 5.51
C ILE A 171 -10.18 7.23 4.82
N SER A 172 -11.03 8.03 4.18
CA SER A 172 -10.61 9.19 3.36
C SER A 172 -9.63 8.77 2.24
N ASN A 173 -8.36 9.18 2.32
CA ASN A 173 -7.33 8.83 1.33
C ASN A 173 -6.23 7.93 1.94
N ILE A 174 -6.54 7.27 3.07
CA ILE A 174 -5.65 6.35 3.75
C ILE A 174 -6.24 4.95 3.66
N THR A 175 -5.49 4.04 3.06
CA THR A 175 -5.81 2.61 3.02
C THR A 175 -5.09 1.93 4.16
N TYR A 176 -5.83 1.13 4.92
CA TYR A 176 -5.33 0.36 6.03
C TYR A 176 -5.36 -1.12 5.67
N LEU A 177 -4.30 -1.84 6.04
CA LEU A 177 -4.31 -3.28 6.20
C LEU A 177 -4.02 -3.56 7.68
N GLN A 178 -4.97 -4.18 8.36
CA GLN A 178 -4.83 -4.64 9.74
C GLN A 178 -4.59 -6.15 9.70
N LEU A 179 -3.52 -6.61 10.34
CA LEU A 179 -3.16 -8.02 10.46
C LEU A 179 -3.24 -8.37 11.96
N TYR A 180 -3.98 -9.43 12.28
CA TYR A 180 -4.25 -9.89 13.65
C TYR A 180 -3.81 -11.33 13.83
#